data_AF-A0A4X2LNC2-F1
#
_entry.id   AF-A0A4X2LNC2-F1
#
_cell.length_a   1.000
_cell.length_b   1.000
_cell.length_c   1.000
_cell.angle_alpha   90.00
_cell.angle_beta   90.00
_cell.angle_gamma   90.00
#
_symmetry.space_group_name_H-M   'P 1'
#
loop_
_entity.id
_entity.type
_entity.pdbx_description
1 polymer ?
#
loop_
_entity_poly.entity_id
_entity_poly.type
_entity_poly.pdbx_seq_one_letter_code
_entity_poly.pdbx_strand_id
1 'polypeptide(L)'
;MPGGSDPEGAAAAAAAAAAAAAAAAAGHDSPFSFSPEPTLEDIRRLQTEFAAERDWDQFHKPRNLLLALVGEVGELAELFQWKPDGGPGPLSWSEAERGALGEELSDVLIYLVALASRCHIDLPQAVLAKIETNRRHYPVHLARGSSCKYTELPHEDRPKAQSRGPAPGAAECAPVSRGAEETN
;
A
#
# COMPACT_ATOMS: atom_id res chain seq x y z
N MET A 1 -42.53 -0.33 5.44
CA MET A 1 -42.01 0.87 6.11
C MET A 1 -40.73 1.26 5.40
N PRO A 2 -40.61 2.48 4.85
CA PRO A 2 -39.44 2.87 4.06
C PRO A 2 -38.22 3.09 4.97
N GLY A 3 -37.04 2.84 4.42
CA GLY A 3 -35.75 2.93 5.09
C GLY A 3 -35.45 4.34 5.59
N GLY A 4 -34.92 4.40 6.82
CA GLY A 4 -34.17 5.55 7.27
C GLY A 4 -32.80 5.50 6.61
N SER A 5 -32.54 6.44 5.71
CA SER A 5 -31.18 6.76 5.29
C SER A 5 -30.44 7.34 6.49
N ASP A 6 -29.45 6.60 7.00
CA ASP A 6 -28.61 7.03 8.12
C ASP A 6 -27.91 8.36 7.78
N PRO A 7 -28.26 9.47 8.45
CA PRO A 7 -27.73 10.79 8.11
C PRO A 7 -26.24 10.93 8.47
N GLU A 8 -25.73 10.11 9.38
CA GLU A 8 -24.30 10.09 9.77
C GLU A 8 -23.40 9.48 8.71
N GLY A 9 -23.83 8.42 8.01
CA GLY A 9 -23.05 7.81 6.93
C GLY A 9 -22.89 8.74 5.73
N ALA A 10 -23.94 9.50 5.40
CA ALA A 10 -23.88 10.53 4.38
C ALA A 10 -22.98 11.71 4.77
N ALA A 11 -22.96 12.08 6.06
CA ALA A 11 -22.11 13.16 6.57
C ALA A 11 -20.62 12.77 6.58
N ALA A 12 -20.28 11.53 6.93
CA ALA A 12 -18.91 11.03 6.90
C ALA A 12 -18.36 10.93 5.46
N ALA A 13 -19.16 10.41 4.52
CA ALA A 13 -18.81 10.38 3.10
C ALA A 13 -18.63 11.80 2.51
N ALA A 14 -19.50 12.74 2.90
CA ALA A 14 -19.39 14.14 2.49
C ALA A 14 -18.13 14.82 3.07
N ALA A 15 -17.74 14.49 4.31
CA ALA A 15 -16.52 15.00 4.93
C ALA A 15 -15.24 14.48 4.25
N ALA A 16 -15.22 13.20 3.88
CA ALA A 16 -14.13 12.59 3.12
C ALA A 16 -13.99 13.22 1.71
N ALA A 17 -15.12 13.43 1.02
CA ALA A 17 -15.16 14.11 -0.27
C ALA A 17 -14.69 15.58 -0.18
N ALA A 18 -15.05 16.28 0.90
CA ALA A 18 -14.61 17.66 1.16
C ALA A 18 -13.10 17.75 1.45
N ALA A 19 -12.54 16.78 2.18
CA ALA A 19 -11.10 16.71 2.43
C ALA A 19 -10.30 16.42 1.14
N ALA A 20 -10.80 15.53 0.28
CA ALA A 20 -10.21 15.26 -1.03
C ALA A 20 -10.25 16.49 -1.96
N ALA A 21 -11.36 17.25 -1.94
CA ALA A 21 -11.49 18.49 -2.70
C ALA A 21 -10.57 19.60 -2.18
N ALA A 22 -10.37 19.70 -0.85
CA ALA A 22 -9.45 20.66 -0.25
C ALA A 22 -7.97 20.36 -0.59
N ALA A 23 -7.59 19.08 -0.66
CA ALA A 23 -6.25 18.66 -1.07
C ALA A 23 -5.97 18.98 -2.56
N ALA A 24 -6.99 18.91 -3.41
CA ALA A 24 -6.87 19.29 -4.83
C ALA A 24 -6.74 20.82 -5.05
N ALA A 25 -7.17 21.64 -4.09
CA ALA A 25 -7.11 23.09 -4.17
C ALA A 25 -5.79 23.71 -3.64
N ALA A 26 -4.98 22.93 -2.92
CA ALA A 26 -3.65 23.35 -2.48
C ALA A 26 -2.63 23.13 -3.61
N GLY A 27 -1.98 24.20 -4.05
CA GLY A 27 -1.24 24.27 -5.31
C GLY A 27 -0.10 23.26 -5.52
N HIS A 28 0.28 23.13 -6.79
CA HIS A 28 1.22 22.17 -7.38
C HIS A 28 2.68 22.14 -6.83
N ASP A 29 3.01 22.92 -5.78
CA ASP A 29 4.38 23.05 -5.25
C ASP A 29 4.59 22.45 -3.84
N SER A 30 3.56 21.92 -3.19
CA SER A 30 3.72 21.22 -1.90
C SER A 30 3.97 19.73 -2.13
N PRO A 31 4.95 19.10 -1.44
CA PRO A 31 5.12 17.65 -1.50
C PRO A 31 3.82 16.96 -1.04
N PHE A 32 3.44 15.90 -1.77
CA PHE A 32 2.29 15.09 -1.40
C PHE A 32 2.47 14.52 0.02
N SER A 33 1.41 14.63 0.82
CA SER A 33 1.33 14.03 2.15
C SER A 33 -0.09 13.52 2.40
N PHE A 34 -0.21 12.47 3.20
CA PHE A 34 -1.52 12.02 3.67
C PHE A 34 -2.05 12.95 4.76
N SER A 35 -3.38 13.01 4.87
CA SER A 35 -4.02 13.61 6.04
C SER A 35 -3.51 12.96 7.33
N PRO A 36 -3.39 13.71 8.44
CA PRO A 36 -2.91 13.16 9.72
C PRO A 36 -3.89 12.17 10.35
N GLU A 37 -5.17 12.22 9.93
CA GLU A 37 -6.25 11.37 10.37
C GLU A 37 -7.06 10.88 9.16
N PRO A 38 -7.75 9.73 9.27
CA PRO A 38 -7.79 8.83 10.44
C PRO A 38 -6.50 8.02 10.63
N THR A 39 -6.17 7.67 11.87
CA THR A 39 -5.09 6.71 12.15
C THR A 39 -5.55 5.27 11.91
N LEU A 40 -4.61 4.30 11.89
CA LEU A 40 -4.97 2.87 11.82
C LEU A 40 -5.86 2.43 13.00
N GLU A 41 -5.68 3.02 14.18
CA GLU A 41 -6.54 2.73 15.33
C GLU A 41 -7.93 3.34 15.16
N ASP A 42 -8.05 4.50 14.54
CA ASP A 42 -9.35 5.09 14.21
C ASP A 42 -10.09 4.24 13.18
N ILE A 43 -9.40 3.79 12.12
CA ILE A 43 -9.98 2.88 11.12
C ILE A 43 -10.43 1.58 11.78
N ARG A 44 -9.60 0.98 12.65
CA ARG A 44 -9.95 -0.24 13.40
C ARG A 44 -11.23 -0.03 14.23
N ARG A 45 -11.33 1.09 14.94
CA ARG A 45 -12.47 1.43 15.78
C ARG A 45 -13.74 1.62 14.94
N LEU A 46 -13.67 2.45 13.90
CA LEU A 46 -14.79 2.70 12.98
C LEU A 46 -15.30 1.40 12.34
N GLN A 47 -14.40 0.50 11.92
CA GLN A 47 -14.77 -0.78 11.34
C GLN A 47 -15.41 -1.73 12.36
N THR A 48 -14.91 -1.73 13.61
CA THR A 48 -15.48 -2.52 14.70
C THR A 48 -16.90 -2.04 15.02
N GLU A 49 -17.11 -0.73 15.12
CA GLU A 49 -18.42 -0.12 15.36
C GLU A 49 -19.40 -0.46 14.24
N PHE A 50 -18.99 -0.25 12.98
CA PHE A 50 -19.79 -0.58 11.80
C PHE A 50 -20.22 -2.05 11.75
N ALA A 51 -19.30 -2.97 12.10
CA ALA A 51 -19.57 -4.41 12.12
C ALA A 51 -20.50 -4.81 13.26
N ALA A 52 -20.30 -4.24 14.45
CA ALA A 52 -21.10 -4.54 15.64
C ALA A 52 -22.57 -4.09 15.46
N GLU A 53 -22.81 -2.92 14.88
CA GLU A 53 -24.15 -2.42 14.55
C GLU A 53 -24.95 -3.37 13.66
N ARG A 54 -24.25 -4.16 12.84
CA ARG A 54 -24.84 -5.08 11.85
C ARG A 54 -24.81 -6.53 12.29
N ASP A 55 -24.31 -6.83 13.50
CA ASP A 55 -24.07 -8.20 13.98
C ASP A 55 -23.19 -9.02 13.01
N TRP A 56 -22.21 -8.37 12.38
CA TRP A 56 -21.34 -8.97 11.36
C TRP A 56 -20.11 -9.67 11.93
N ASP A 57 -19.87 -9.56 13.23
CA ASP A 57 -18.75 -10.23 13.91
C ASP A 57 -18.76 -11.75 13.72
N GLN A 58 -19.94 -12.35 13.52
CA GLN A 58 -20.10 -13.78 13.20
C GLN A 58 -19.45 -14.18 11.86
N PHE A 59 -19.39 -13.25 10.90
CA PHE A 59 -18.81 -13.44 9.57
C PHE A 59 -17.33 -13.03 9.52
N HIS A 60 -16.87 -12.19 10.46
CA HIS A 60 -15.48 -11.73 10.57
C HIS A 60 -14.54 -12.76 11.22
N LYS A 61 -14.50 -13.98 10.65
CA LYS A 61 -13.45 -14.96 10.95
C LYS A 61 -12.18 -14.61 10.17
N PRO A 62 -10.97 -14.88 10.69
CA PRO A 62 -9.71 -14.53 10.00
C PRO A 62 -9.65 -15.00 8.54
N ARG A 63 -10.11 -16.22 8.26
CA ARG A 63 -10.13 -16.74 6.88
C ARG A 63 -11.08 -15.99 5.96
N ASN A 64 -12.22 -15.52 6.47
CA ASN A 64 -13.20 -14.81 5.66
C ASN A 64 -12.68 -13.41 5.32
N LEU A 65 -12.10 -12.72 6.31
CA LEU A 65 -11.45 -11.42 6.12
C LEU A 65 -10.29 -11.50 5.13
N LEU A 66 -9.49 -12.57 5.19
CA LEU A 66 -8.42 -12.80 4.21
C LEU A 66 -8.96 -13.02 2.79
N LEU A 67 -10.07 -13.77 2.64
CA LEU A 67 -10.66 -13.99 1.32
C LEU A 67 -11.30 -12.72 0.75
N ALA A 68 -11.93 -11.90 1.59
CA ALA A 68 -12.43 -10.59 1.21
C ALA A 68 -11.28 -9.68 0.75
N LEU A 69 -10.20 -9.58 1.54
CA LEU A 69 -8.99 -8.85 1.17
C LEU A 69 -8.42 -9.26 -0.20
N VAL A 70 -8.41 -10.57 -0.50
CA VAL A 70 -7.95 -11.06 -1.82
C VAL A 70 -8.90 -10.62 -2.94
N GLY A 71 -10.21 -10.54 -2.68
CA GLY A 71 -11.20 -9.98 -3.60
C GLY A 71 -10.88 -8.53 -3.96
N GLU A 72 -10.72 -7.67 -2.95
CA GLU A 72 -10.44 -6.23 -3.16
C GLU A 72 -9.08 -6.00 -3.85
N VAL A 73 -8.08 -6.86 -3.58
CA VAL A 73 -6.82 -6.81 -4.33
C VAL A 73 -7.03 -7.16 -5.81
N GLY A 74 -7.98 -8.04 -6.10
CA GLY A 74 -8.41 -8.36 -7.46
C GLY A 74 -9.07 -7.15 -8.15
N GLU A 75 -10.03 -6.51 -7.50
CA GLU A 75 -10.72 -5.31 -8.00
C GLU A 75 -9.73 -4.16 -8.23
N LEU A 76 -8.81 -3.93 -7.29
CA LEU A 76 -7.69 -3.01 -7.47
C LEU A 76 -6.85 -3.35 -8.71
N ALA A 77 -6.55 -4.63 -8.93
CA ALA A 77 -5.76 -5.06 -10.09
C ALA A 77 -6.51 -4.84 -11.42
N GLU A 78 -7.84 -4.96 -11.44
CA GLU A 78 -8.67 -4.73 -12.62
C GLU A 78 -8.55 -3.30 -13.15
N LEU A 79 -8.30 -2.31 -12.28
CA LEU A 79 -8.06 -0.91 -12.68
C LEU A 79 -6.78 -0.75 -13.52
N PHE A 80 -5.78 -1.62 -13.29
CA PHE A 80 -4.48 -1.55 -13.94
C PHE A 80 -4.32 -2.55 -15.09
N GLN A 81 -5.12 -3.62 -15.15
CA GLN A 81 -4.87 -4.80 -15.99
C GLN A 81 -4.68 -4.51 -17.51
N TRP A 82 -5.28 -3.42 -18.03
CA TRP A 82 -5.19 -3.02 -19.44
C TRP A 82 -4.42 -1.71 -19.66
N LYS A 83 -3.72 -1.19 -18.64
CA LYS A 83 -2.92 0.03 -18.74
C LYS A 83 -1.55 -0.32 -19.36
N PRO A 84 -1.09 0.43 -20.38
CA PRO A 84 0.19 0.14 -21.03
C PRO A 84 1.38 0.58 -20.16
N ASP A 85 2.47 -0.18 -20.19
CA ASP A 85 3.67 0.04 -19.35
C ASP A 85 4.34 1.42 -19.51
N GLY A 86 4.21 2.04 -20.69
CA GLY A 86 4.71 3.39 -20.99
C GLY A 86 3.64 4.47 -21.03
N GLY A 87 2.41 4.14 -20.62
CA GLY A 87 1.29 5.06 -20.58
C GLY A 87 1.40 6.09 -19.45
N PRO A 88 0.61 7.16 -19.50
CA PRO A 88 0.58 8.12 -18.41
C PRO A 88 -0.05 7.46 -17.18
N GLY A 89 0.61 7.61 -16.03
CA GLY A 89 0.28 6.89 -14.79
C GLY A 89 -1.01 7.38 -14.11
N PRO A 90 -1.35 6.87 -12.92
CA PRO A 90 -2.61 7.18 -12.24
C PRO A 90 -2.90 8.66 -11.98
N LEU A 91 -1.88 9.52 -12.00
CA LEU A 91 -2.04 10.97 -11.86
C LEU A 91 -2.71 11.63 -13.06
N SER A 92 -2.67 11.00 -14.24
CA SER A 92 -3.31 11.51 -15.46
C SER A 92 -4.66 10.86 -15.74
N TRP A 93 -5.13 9.98 -14.86
CA TRP A 93 -6.41 9.31 -15.04
C TRP A 93 -7.57 10.30 -14.83
N SER A 94 -8.73 9.96 -15.36
CA SER A 94 -9.95 10.72 -15.13
C SER A 94 -10.31 10.77 -13.64
N GLU A 95 -11.11 11.76 -13.24
CA GLU A 95 -11.56 11.88 -11.85
C GLU A 95 -12.33 10.63 -11.39
N ALA A 96 -13.14 10.04 -12.26
CA ALA A 96 -13.85 8.79 -11.98
C ALA A 96 -12.90 7.60 -11.75
N GLU A 97 -11.87 7.44 -12.59
CA GLU A 97 -10.85 6.40 -12.42
C GLU A 97 -10.02 6.61 -11.14
N ARG A 98 -9.71 7.86 -10.79
CA ARG A 98 -9.03 8.18 -9.52
C ARG A 98 -9.92 7.94 -8.31
N GLY A 99 -11.23 8.18 -8.44
CA GLY A 99 -12.23 7.84 -7.43
C GLY A 99 -12.26 6.34 -7.17
N ALA A 100 -12.43 5.53 -8.23
CA ALA A 100 -12.40 4.08 -8.14
C ALA A 100 -11.07 3.57 -7.54
N LEU A 101 -9.93 4.11 -7.98
CA LEU A 101 -8.63 3.77 -7.37
C LEU A 101 -8.59 4.07 -5.86
N GLY A 102 -9.19 5.18 -5.43
CA GLY A 102 -9.30 5.53 -4.02
C GLY A 102 -10.17 4.56 -3.23
N GLU A 103 -11.29 4.10 -3.81
CA GLU A 103 -12.20 3.12 -3.23
C GLU A 103 -11.49 1.78 -3.03
N GLU A 104 -10.91 1.20 -4.09
CA GLU A 104 -10.24 -0.11 -4.01
C GLU A 104 -9.03 -0.11 -3.06
N LEU A 105 -8.23 0.98 -3.05
CA LEU A 105 -7.14 1.13 -2.09
C LEU A 105 -7.65 1.19 -0.65
N SER A 106 -8.82 1.81 -0.44
CA SER A 106 -9.45 1.90 0.88
C SER A 106 -9.99 0.56 1.33
N ASP A 107 -10.65 -0.20 0.46
CA ASP A 107 -11.20 -1.52 0.79
C ASP A 107 -10.12 -2.53 1.15
N VAL A 108 -9.01 -2.55 0.41
CA VAL A 108 -7.81 -3.32 0.76
C VAL A 108 -7.30 -2.96 2.16
N LEU A 109 -7.21 -1.66 2.48
CA LEU A 109 -6.75 -1.21 3.79
C LEU A 109 -7.73 -1.60 4.91
N ILE A 110 -9.03 -1.44 4.69
CA ILE A 110 -10.08 -1.75 5.66
C ILE A 110 -10.04 -3.23 6.04
N TYR A 111 -10.01 -4.14 5.07
CA TYR A 111 -9.94 -5.57 5.37
C TYR A 111 -8.60 -5.98 5.98
N LEU A 112 -7.49 -5.35 5.60
CA LEU A 112 -6.20 -5.61 6.22
C LEU A 112 -6.21 -5.22 7.72
N VAL A 113 -6.76 -4.05 8.06
CA VAL A 113 -6.89 -3.59 9.46
C VAL A 113 -7.82 -4.51 10.24
N ALA A 114 -8.98 -4.88 9.66
CA ALA A 114 -9.92 -5.81 10.28
C ALA A 114 -9.28 -7.18 10.54
N LEU A 115 -8.53 -7.71 9.57
CA LEU A 115 -7.82 -8.98 9.70
C LEU A 115 -6.75 -8.91 10.79
N ALA A 116 -5.95 -7.85 10.83
CA ALA A 116 -4.93 -7.67 11.86
C ALA A 116 -5.55 -7.58 13.26
N SER A 117 -6.63 -6.82 13.41
CA SER A 117 -7.38 -6.72 14.67
C SER A 117 -7.92 -8.07 15.11
N ARG A 118 -8.53 -8.83 14.19
CA ARG A 118 -9.08 -10.16 14.47
C ARG A 118 -8.01 -11.19 14.87
N CYS A 119 -6.77 -10.98 14.42
CA CYS A 119 -5.61 -11.79 14.76
C CYS A 119 -4.84 -11.28 15.99
N HIS A 120 -5.29 -10.19 16.63
CA HIS A 120 -4.59 -9.52 17.73
C HIS A 120 -3.15 -9.09 17.38
N ILE A 121 -2.96 -8.58 16.17
CA ILE A 121 -1.68 -8.04 15.70
C ILE A 121 -1.72 -6.52 15.81
N ASP A 122 -0.78 -5.94 16.56
CA ASP A 122 -0.50 -4.50 16.53
C ASP A 122 0.14 -4.16 15.18
N LEU A 123 -0.70 -3.80 14.21
CA LEU A 123 -0.29 -3.55 12.83
C LEU A 123 0.69 -2.38 12.71
N PRO A 124 0.49 -1.21 13.36
CA PRO A 124 1.49 -0.15 13.38
C PRO A 124 2.88 -0.63 13.83
N GLN A 125 2.97 -1.36 14.95
CA GLN A 125 4.27 -1.86 15.45
C GLN A 125 4.86 -2.94 14.54
N ALA A 126 4.03 -3.83 13.99
CA ALA A 126 4.47 -4.85 13.04
C ALA A 126 5.07 -4.23 11.77
N VAL A 127 4.48 -3.15 11.26
CA VAL A 127 5.01 -2.38 10.11
C VAL A 127 6.36 -1.76 10.46
N LEU A 128 6.50 -1.12 11.63
CA LEU A 128 7.77 -0.55 12.08
C LEU A 128 8.88 -1.60 12.16
N ALA A 129 8.59 -2.76 12.77
CA ALA A 129 9.53 -3.87 12.85
C ALA A 129 9.91 -4.42 11.46
N LYS A 130 8.93 -4.49 10.54
CA LYS A 130 9.17 -4.97 9.16
C LYS A 130 10.03 -3.99 8.36
N ILE A 131 9.80 -2.69 8.49
CA ILE A 131 10.62 -1.65 7.84
C ILE A 131 12.06 -1.75 8.33
N GLU A 132 12.27 -1.90 9.64
CA GLU A 132 13.62 -2.07 10.19
C GLU A 132 14.30 -3.34 9.69
N THR A 133 13.56 -4.44 9.58
CA THR A 133 14.05 -5.67 8.94
C THR A 133 14.43 -5.43 7.47
N ASN A 134 13.59 -4.69 6.72
CA ASN A 134 13.88 -4.36 5.32
C ASN A 134 15.15 -3.51 5.19
N ARG A 135 15.40 -2.55 6.08
CA ARG A 135 16.65 -1.76 6.06
C ARG A 135 17.89 -2.63 6.21
N ARG A 136 17.83 -3.66 7.04
CA ARG A 136 18.94 -4.61 7.24
C ARG A 136 19.12 -5.54 6.04
N HIS A 137 18.02 -6.00 5.45
CA HIS A 137 18.04 -6.86 4.26
C HIS A 137 18.50 -6.10 3.01
N TYR A 138 18.23 -4.80 2.92
CA TYR A 138 18.55 -3.97 1.75
C TYR A 138 19.41 -2.76 2.15
N PRO A 139 20.70 -2.95 2.50
CA PRO A 139 21.60 -1.84 2.79
C PRO A 139 21.75 -0.91 1.58
N VAL A 140 21.75 0.40 1.81
CA VAL A 140 21.77 1.42 0.73
C VAL A 140 22.93 1.22 -0.24
N HIS A 141 24.11 0.83 0.26
CA HIS A 141 25.30 0.66 -0.57
C HIS A 141 25.26 -0.61 -1.46
N LEU A 142 24.38 -1.57 -1.17
CA LEU A 142 24.20 -2.80 -1.96
C LEU A 142 22.94 -2.77 -2.84
N ALA A 143 21.87 -2.14 -2.36
CA ALA A 143 20.55 -2.20 -2.98
C ALA A 143 20.15 -0.96 -3.80
N ARG A 144 20.96 0.11 -3.82
CA ARG A 144 20.62 1.33 -4.56
C ARG A 144 20.50 1.06 -6.07
N GLY A 145 19.31 1.30 -6.63
CA GLY A 145 19.03 1.12 -8.06
C GLY A 145 18.90 -0.34 -8.50
N SER A 146 18.79 -1.26 -7.54
CA SER A 146 18.70 -2.69 -7.77
C SER A 146 17.37 -3.24 -7.24
N SER A 147 16.73 -4.11 -8.02
CA SER A 147 15.53 -4.86 -7.64
C SER A 147 15.85 -6.29 -7.19
N CYS A 148 17.14 -6.67 -7.09
CA CYS A 148 17.52 -8.02 -6.64
C CYS A 148 16.93 -8.30 -5.27
N LYS A 149 16.57 -9.56 -5.02
CA LYS A 149 16.16 -9.99 -3.68
C LYS A 149 17.36 -9.88 -2.73
N TYR A 150 17.13 -9.64 -1.45
CA TYR A 150 18.22 -9.52 -0.46
C TYR A 150 19.12 -10.77 -0.38
N THR A 151 18.60 -11.95 -0.75
CA THR A 151 19.35 -13.21 -0.85
C THR A 151 20.34 -13.24 -2.00
N GLU A 152 20.25 -12.29 -2.93
CA GLU A 152 21.04 -12.18 -4.15
C GLU A 152 21.93 -10.93 -4.15
N LEU A 153 21.89 -10.13 -3.07
CA LEU A 153 22.80 -9.00 -2.91
C LEU A 153 24.23 -9.51 -2.64
N PRO A 154 25.27 -8.79 -3.09
CA PRO A 154 26.65 -9.15 -2.81
C PRO A 154 26.85 -9.25 -1.29
N HIS A 155 27.22 -10.44 -0.80
CA HIS A 155 27.65 -10.57 0.59
C HIS A 155 29.00 -9.86 0.75
N GLU A 156 29.14 -9.02 1.79
CA GLU A 156 30.46 -8.50 2.15
C GLU A 156 31.37 -9.68 2.52
N ASP A 157 32.30 -10.02 1.63
CA ASP A 157 33.36 -10.96 1.93
C ASP A 157 34.17 -10.41 3.12
N ARG A 158 34.20 -11.17 4.22
CA ARG A 158 35.19 -11.03 5.30
C ARG A 158 36.60 -10.90 4.69
N PRO A 159 37.54 -10.18 5.34
CA PRO A 159 38.80 -9.78 4.73
C PRO A 159 39.51 -10.96 4.04
N LYS A 160 39.83 -10.74 2.75
CA LYS A 160 40.33 -11.74 1.81
C LYS A 160 41.59 -12.45 2.33
N ALA A 161 41.43 -13.67 2.83
CA ALA A 161 42.52 -14.64 2.89
C ALA A 161 42.57 -15.41 1.55
N GLN A 162 43.49 -14.98 0.69
CA GLN A 162 44.13 -15.69 -0.44
C GLN A 162 43.29 -16.68 -1.29
N SER A 163 42.96 -16.19 -2.50
CA SER A 163 42.89 -16.85 -3.82
C SER A 163 42.32 -18.28 -3.95
N ARG A 164 41.25 -18.41 -4.73
CA ARG A 164 41.11 -19.37 -5.86
C ARG A 164 40.01 -18.89 -6.82
N GLY A 165 40.19 -19.19 -8.11
CA GLY A 165 39.57 -18.52 -9.27
C GLY A 165 38.04 -18.62 -9.42
N PRO A 166 37.47 -17.97 -10.45
CA PRO A 166 36.05 -17.68 -10.52
C PRO A 166 35.21 -18.92 -10.89
N ALA A 167 34.09 -19.12 -10.19
CA ALA A 167 33.04 -20.04 -10.59
C ALA A 167 32.06 -19.33 -11.55
N PRO A 168 31.57 -19.99 -12.61
CA PRO A 168 30.62 -19.38 -13.53
C PRO A 168 29.18 -19.54 -13.01
N GLY A 169 28.36 -18.48 -13.08
CA GLY A 169 26.91 -18.61 -12.91
C GLY A 169 26.17 -17.56 -12.08
N ALA A 170 26.71 -16.36 -11.87
CA ALA A 170 25.89 -15.26 -11.33
C ALA A 170 25.10 -14.62 -12.49
N ALA A 171 23.77 -14.76 -12.47
CA ALA A 171 22.89 -14.00 -13.35
C ALA A 171 23.03 -12.50 -13.03
N GLU A 172 23.34 -11.69 -14.04
CA GLU A 172 23.43 -10.24 -13.88
C GLU A 172 22.04 -9.67 -13.57
N CYS A 173 21.88 -9.06 -12.39
CA CYS A 173 20.74 -8.21 -12.11
C CYS A 173 20.80 -6.98 -13.01
N ALA A 174 19.76 -6.77 -13.80
CA ALA A 174 19.62 -5.56 -14.61
C ALA A 174 19.50 -4.33 -13.70
N PRO A 175 20.29 -3.26 -13.93
CA PRO A 175 20.09 -2.00 -13.23
C PRO A 175 18.73 -1.41 -13.64
N VAL A 176 18.02 -0.80 -12.68
CA VAL A 176 16.86 0.03 -13.00
C VAL A 176 17.37 1.25 -13.78
N SER A 177 17.07 1.28 -15.08
CA SER A 177 17.43 2.39 -15.96
C SER A 177 16.91 3.71 -15.38
N ARG A 178 17.82 4.63 -15.03
CA ARG A 178 17.45 6.02 -14.72
C ARG A 178 16.91 6.63 -16.02
N GLY A 179 15.64 7.01 -16.02
CA GLY A 179 15.12 7.94 -17.03
C GLY A 179 16.00 9.19 -17.05
N ALA A 180 16.48 9.54 -18.23
CA ALA A 180 17.40 10.65 -18.42
C ALA A 180 16.75 11.97 -17.99
N GLU A 181 17.49 12.76 -17.23
CA GLU A 181 17.33 14.21 -17.15
C GLU A 181 17.52 14.80 -18.56
N GLU A 182 16.48 15.35 -19.16
CA GLU A 182 16.62 16.27 -20.30
C GLU A 182 16.68 17.70 -19.74
N THR A 183 17.90 18.19 -19.59
CA THR A 183 18.22 19.61 -19.63
C THR A 183 18.14 20.09 -21.07
N ASN A 184 17.18 20.97 -21.39
CA ASN A 184 17.36 22.29 -22.04
C ASN A 184 16.02 22.83 -22.57
#